data_AF-A0A7S1ZFK8-F1
#
_entry.id   AF-A0A7S1ZFK8-F1
#
_cell.length_a   1.000
_cell.length_b   1.000
_cell.length_c   1.000
_cell.angle_alpha   90.00
_cell.angle_beta   90.00
_cell.angle_gamma   90.00
#
_symmetry.space_group_name_H-M   'P 1'
#
loop_
_entity.id
_entity.type
_entity.pdbx_description
1 polymer ?
#
loop_
_entity_poly.entity_id
_entity_poly.type
_entity_poly.pdbx_seq_one_letter_code
_entity_poly.pdbx_strand_id
1 'polypeptide(L)'
;APPSSAGGGGGGDGDNGGGSSSSSSSSHSSSSHDLFGYLESLPRAQMLRLYASPDRGSYACRAILQRLPELGRQYAMRLAVCGGEFPLSLADRWTNGTRIAKRESRTALLRMEALCVVEPIFTRSGR
;
A
#
# COMPACT_ATOMS: atom_id res chain seq x y z
N ALA A 1 19.31 20.05 -54.65
CA ALA A 1 18.80 19.57 -55.95
C ALA A 1 18.95 18.04 -55.99
N PRO A 2 18.01 17.32 -56.64
CA PRO A 2 17.51 15.98 -56.26
C PRO A 2 18.15 14.82 -57.07
N PRO A 3 17.68 13.57 -56.93
CA PRO A 3 16.52 13.06 -57.71
C PRO A 3 15.49 12.32 -56.82
N SER A 4 14.17 12.47 -57.00
CA SER A 4 13.27 12.00 -58.07
C SER A 4 13.16 10.48 -58.20
N SER A 5 12.00 9.94 -57.78
CA SER A 5 11.22 8.79 -58.34
C SER A 5 10.17 8.36 -57.28
N ALA A 6 8.87 8.60 -57.50
CA ALA A 6 7.87 7.69 -58.10
C ALA A 6 7.52 6.51 -57.17
N GLY A 7 6.28 6.12 -56.86
CA GLY A 7 4.91 6.45 -57.29
C GLY A 7 3.96 5.36 -56.75
N GLY A 8 2.64 5.59 -56.83
CA GLY A 8 1.57 4.59 -56.59
C GLY A 8 1.18 4.39 -55.11
N GLY A 9 -0.08 4.25 -54.70
CA GLY A 9 -1.34 3.97 -55.39
C GLY A 9 -2.17 3.00 -54.52
N GLY A 10 -3.47 3.22 -54.38
CA GLY A 10 -4.44 2.34 -53.70
C GLY A 10 -4.84 2.84 -52.31
N GLY A 11 -6.09 3.19 -51.99
CA GLY A 11 -7.35 2.62 -52.46
C GLY A 11 -7.74 1.46 -51.53
N GLY A 12 -8.63 1.72 -50.58
CA GLY A 12 -9.03 0.74 -49.57
C GLY A 12 -10.13 1.27 -48.65
N ASP A 13 -11.34 1.36 -49.19
CA ASP A 13 -12.59 1.48 -48.43
C ASP A 13 -12.76 0.23 -47.56
N GLY A 14 -12.78 0.43 -46.24
CA GLY A 14 -13.03 -0.61 -45.24
C GLY A 14 -14.24 -0.23 -44.40
N ASP A 15 -15.41 -0.63 -44.88
CA ASP A 15 -16.66 -0.67 -44.13
C ASP A 15 -16.47 -1.55 -42.88
N ASN A 16 -16.73 -1.01 -41.68
CA ASN A 16 -16.76 -1.80 -40.47
C ASN A 16 -18.05 -1.51 -39.70
N GLY A 17 -19.16 -2.02 -40.24
CA GLY A 17 -20.37 -2.31 -39.49
C GLY A 17 -20.09 -3.36 -38.41
N GLY A 18 -19.79 -2.91 -37.19
CA GLY A 18 -19.67 -3.73 -35.99
C GLY A 18 -20.79 -3.36 -35.01
N GLY A 19 -21.80 -4.21 -34.93
CA GLY A 19 -23.00 -4.01 -34.13
C GLY A 19 -22.72 -3.68 -32.66
N SER A 20 -23.53 -2.77 -32.13
CA SER A 20 -23.67 -2.47 -30.71
C SER A 20 -24.23 -3.69 -29.97
N SER A 21 -23.42 -4.71 -29.74
CA SER A 21 -23.64 -5.59 -28.60
C SER A 21 -23.19 -4.80 -27.38
N SER A 22 -24.15 -4.16 -26.73
CA SER A 22 -24.06 -3.70 -25.36
C SER A 22 -23.75 -4.90 -24.46
N SER A 23 -22.49 -5.31 -24.45
CA SER A 23 -21.92 -6.03 -23.33
C SER A 23 -21.97 -5.04 -22.19
N SER A 24 -23.07 -5.13 -21.43
CA SER A 24 -23.18 -4.68 -20.06
C SER A 24 -21.98 -5.25 -19.31
N SER A 25 -20.87 -4.52 -19.37
CA SER A 25 -19.84 -4.56 -18.35
C SER A 25 -20.59 -4.18 -17.10
N SER A 26 -21.09 -5.21 -16.42
CA SER A 26 -21.58 -5.16 -15.07
C SER A 26 -20.41 -4.59 -14.28
N SER A 27 -20.44 -3.26 -14.17
CA SER A 27 -19.67 -2.49 -13.23
C SER A 27 -20.14 -3.00 -11.89
N HIS A 28 -19.50 -4.08 -11.45
CA HIS A 28 -19.35 -4.42 -10.07
C HIS A 28 -18.52 -3.26 -9.51
N SER A 29 -19.15 -2.11 -9.30
CA SER A 29 -18.75 -1.19 -8.26
C SER A 29 -19.01 -1.94 -6.96
N SER A 30 -18.19 -2.97 -6.70
CA SER A 30 -18.15 -3.61 -5.41
C SER A 30 -17.90 -2.48 -4.44
N SER A 31 -18.86 -2.30 -3.55
CA SER A 31 -18.74 -1.57 -2.30
C SER A 31 -17.66 -2.23 -1.43
N SER A 32 -16.45 -2.37 -1.96
CA SER A 32 -15.26 -2.62 -1.19
C SER A 32 -15.06 -1.34 -0.36
N HIS A 33 -15.80 -1.26 0.74
CA HIS A 33 -15.42 -0.46 1.89
C HIS A 33 -13.91 -0.56 2.01
N ASP A 34 -13.24 0.60 2.10
CA ASP A 34 -11.80 0.67 2.24
C ASP A 34 -11.39 -0.26 3.38
N LEU A 35 -10.83 -1.43 3.02
CA LEU A 35 -10.48 -2.48 3.96
C LEU A 35 -9.54 -1.92 5.03
N PHE A 36 -8.71 -0.94 4.66
CA PHE A 36 -7.83 -0.24 5.59
C PHE A 36 -8.60 0.60 6.57
N GLY A 37 -9.52 1.44 6.09
CA GLY A 37 -10.40 2.19 6.97
C GLY A 37 -11.17 1.29 7.94
N TYR A 38 -11.66 0.13 7.49
CA TYR A 38 -12.29 -0.85 8.38
C TYR A 38 -11.32 -1.41 9.41
N LEU A 39 -10.14 -1.88 8.98
CA LEU A 39 -9.11 -2.43 9.86
C LEU A 39 -8.62 -1.39 10.88
N GLU A 40 -8.39 -0.15 10.48
CA GLU A 40 -8.01 0.97 11.36
C GLU A 40 -9.11 1.28 12.39
N SER A 41 -10.38 0.98 12.10
CA SER A 41 -11.50 1.16 13.03
C SER A 41 -11.69 0.01 14.03
N LEU A 42 -11.04 -1.14 13.81
CA LEU A 42 -11.23 -2.30 14.67
C LEU A 42 -10.62 -2.07 16.06
N PRO A 43 -11.28 -2.54 17.13
CA PRO A 43 -10.67 -2.57 18.45
C PRO A 43 -9.37 -3.40 18.43
N ARG A 44 -8.33 -2.94 19.14
CA ARG A 44 -7.02 -3.62 19.25
C ARG A 44 -7.15 -5.12 19.53
N ALA A 45 -8.03 -5.52 20.45
CA ALA A 45 -8.26 -6.93 20.78
C ALA A 45 -8.74 -7.78 19.58
N GLN A 46 -9.57 -7.21 18.70
CA GLN A 46 -10.06 -7.89 17.50
C GLN A 46 -8.98 -7.96 16.43
N MET A 47 -8.17 -6.90 16.28
CA MET A 47 -7.03 -6.90 15.38
C MET A 47 -5.99 -7.97 15.76
N LEU A 48 -5.65 -8.06 17.05
CA LEU A 48 -4.71 -9.07 17.54
C LEU A 48 -5.25 -10.50 17.35
N ARG A 49 -6.56 -10.70 17.54
CA ARG A 49 -7.21 -12.00 17.25
C ARG A 49 -7.16 -12.34 15.77
N LEU A 50 -7.27 -11.35 14.87
CA LEU A 50 -7.13 -11.55 13.43
C LEU A 50 -5.72 -12.04 13.09
N TYR A 51 -4.68 -11.42 13.67
CA TYR A 51 -3.28 -11.83 13.49
C TYR A 51 -2.96 -13.20 14.08
N ALA A 52 -3.57 -13.54 15.23
CA ALA A 52 -3.38 -14.84 15.87
C ALA A 52 -4.08 -16.00 15.14
N SER A 53 -4.92 -15.72 14.14
CA SER A 53 -5.61 -16.77 13.38
C SER A 53 -4.61 -17.51 12.47
N PRO A 54 -4.48 -18.85 12.59
CA PRO A 54 -3.54 -19.61 11.76
C PRO A 54 -3.87 -19.54 10.27
N ASP A 55 -5.16 -19.56 9.93
CA ASP A 55 -5.60 -19.56 8.53
C ASP A 55 -5.65 -18.15 7.93
N ARG A 56 -6.04 -17.14 8.72
CA ARG A 56 -6.34 -15.78 8.22
C ARG A 56 -5.26 -14.76 8.56
N GLY A 57 -4.47 -15.00 9.60
CA GLY A 57 -3.47 -14.06 10.10
C GLY A 57 -2.39 -13.78 9.08
N SER A 58 -1.90 -14.81 8.39
CA SER A 58 -0.90 -14.66 7.32
C SER A 58 -1.39 -13.78 6.17
N TYR A 59 -2.65 -13.95 5.73
CA TYR A 59 -3.26 -13.11 4.70
C TYR A 59 -3.51 -11.69 5.20
N ALA A 60 -3.97 -11.51 6.44
CA ALA A 60 -4.18 -10.20 7.03
C ALA A 60 -2.86 -9.42 7.14
N CYS A 61 -1.81 -10.04 7.67
CA CYS A 61 -0.47 -9.45 7.74
C CYS A 61 0.04 -9.08 6.35
N ARG A 62 -0.09 -9.97 5.37
CA ARG A 62 0.33 -9.70 3.98
C ARG A 62 -0.44 -8.54 3.36
N ALA A 63 -1.76 -8.50 3.51
CA ALA A 63 -2.58 -7.42 2.98
C ALA A 63 -2.21 -6.07 3.60
N ILE A 64 -1.95 -6.06 4.91
CA ILE A 64 -1.50 -4.87 5.66
C ILE A 64 -0.15 -4.38 5.17
N LEU A 65 0.87 -5.25 5.14
CA LEU A 65 2.20 -4.89 4.67
C LEU A 65 2.19 -4.37 3.22
N GLN A 66 1.38 -4.94 2.34
CA GLN A 66 1.29 -4.51 0.94
C GLN A 66 0.75 -3.08 0.76
N ARG A 67 -0.02 -2.58 1.72
CA ARG A 67 -0.75 -1.31 1.61
C ARG A 67 -0.21 -0.24 2.55
N LEU A 68 0.68 -0.62 3.47
CA LEU A 68 1.48 0.36 4.19
C LEU A 68 2.24 1.26 3.20
N PRO A 69 2.43 2.55 3.53
CA PRO A 69 3.37 3.41 2.82
C PRO A 69 4.74 2.76 2.76
N GLU A 70 5.54 3.10 1.75
CA GLU A 70 6.88 2.55 1.55
C GLU A 70 7.72 2.62 2.83
N LEU A 71 7.69 3.76 3.51
CA LEU A 71 8.41 3.94 4.76
C LEU A 71 7.92 3.01 5.88
N GLY A 72 6.61 2.75 5.95
CA GLY A 72 6.02 1.79 6.90
C GLY A 72 6.48 0.35 6.64
N ARG A 73 6.58 -0.06 5.38
CA ARG A 73 7.16 -1.36 5.01
C ARG A 73 8.62 -1.47 5.43
N GLN A 74 9.41 -0.42 5.20
CA GLN A 74 10.80 -0.39 5.63
C GLN A 74 10.93 -0.48 7.15
N TYR A 75 10.05 0.17 7.91
CA TYR A 75 10.01 0.02 9.37
C TYR A 75 9.68 -1.41 9.79
N ALA A 76 8.67 -2.04 9.19
CA ALA A 76 8.32 -3.43 9.48
C ALA A 76 9.48 -4.40 9.20
N MET A 77 10.16 -4.22 8.07
CA MET A 77 11.36 -5.02 7.73
C MET A 77 12.49 -4.80 8.73
N ARG A 78 12.74 -3.56 9.15
CA ARG A 78 13.78 -3.24 10.12
C ARG A 78 13.44 -3.80 11.51
N LEU A 79 12.17 -3.79 11.93
CA LEU A 79 11.76 -4.48 13.16
C LEU A 79 12.07 -5.97 13.09
N ALA A 80 11.77 -6.62 11.97
CA ALA A 80 12.05 -8.05 11.80
C ALA A 80 13.56 -8.37 11.89
N VAL A 81 14.43 -7.47 11.40
CA VAL A 81 15.89 -7.66 11.42
C VAL A 81 16.52 -7.22 12.76
N CYS A 82 15.97 -6.22 13.43
CA CYS A 82 16.49 -5.65 14.67
C CYS A 82 16.00 -6.37 15.95
N GLY A 83 15.38 -7.55 15.82
CA GLY A 83 14.92 -8.32 16.98
C GLY A 83 13.58 -7.84 17.57
N GLY A 84 12.81 -7.06 16.81
CA GLY A 84 11.44 -6.67 17.16
C GLY A 84 11.29 -5.28 17.78
N GLU A 85 12.38 -4.56 18.05
CA GLU A 85 12.33 -3.23 18.64
C GLU A 85 13.45 -2.31 18.12
N PHE A 86 13.20 -0.99 18.12
CA PHE A 86 14.23 0.02 17.93
C PHE A 86 13.82 1.37 18.55
N PRO A 87 14.79 2.25 18.89
CA PRO A 87 14.50 3.59 19.36
C PRO A 87 13.87 4.47 18.27
N LEU A 88 12.89 5.30 18.64
CA LEU A 88 12.26 6.26 17.71
C LEU A 88 13.28 7.24 17.10
N SER A 89 14.30 7.64 17.86
CA SER A 89 15.39 8.48 17.37
C SER A 89 16.20 7.85 16.24
N LEU A 90 16.21 6.52 16.16
CA LEU A 90 16.87 5.77 15.09
C LEU A 90 15.99 5.75 13.83
N ALA A 91 14.68 5.62 13.99
CA ALA A 91 13.73 5.78 12.89
C ALA A 91 13.80 7.16 12.23
N ASP A 92 13.91 8.23 13.04
CA ASP A 92 14.06 9.59 12.51
C ASP A 92 15.31 9.77 11.64
N ARG A 93 16.41 9.06 11.96
CA ARG A 93 17.66 9.08 11.19
C ARG A 93 17.56 8.35 9.84
N TRP A 94 16.59 7.47 9.66
CA TRP A 94 16.37 6.81 8.36
C TRP A 94 15.66 7.71 7.35
N THR A 95 15.13 8.85 7.80
CA THR A 95 14.66 9.90 6.91
C THR A 95 15.81 10.86 6.63
N ASN A 96 15.91 11.40 5.40
CA ASN A 96 16.97 12.32 4.97
C ASN A 96 16.92 13.71 5.65
N GLY A 97 16.40 13.81 6.88
CA GLY A 97 16.34 15.02 7.70
C GLY A 97 15.30 16.06 7.26
N THR A 98 14.71 15.93 6.07
CA THR A 98 13.74 16.90 5.55
C THR A 98 12.46 16.92 6.40
N ARG A 99 11.88 18.11 6.59
CA ARG A 99 10.66 18.30 7.40
C ARG A 99 9.48 17.48 6.86
N ILE A 100 9.39 17.35 5.54
CA ILE A 100 8.35 16.57 4.86
C ILE A 100 8.52 15.08 5.17
N ALA A 101 9.73 14.53 5.00
CA ALA A 101 10.00 13.12 5.28
C ALA A 101 9.76 12.76 6.76
N LYS A 102 10.09 13.68 7.69
CA LYS A 102 9.76 13.51 9.11
C LYS A 102 8.26 13.47 9.38
N ARG A 103 7.47 14.29 8.69
CA ARG A 103 6.01 14.28 8.81
C ARG A 103 5.43 12.98 8.27
N GLU A 104 5.86 12.56 7.09
CA GLU A 104 5.46 11.28 6.48
C GLU A 104 5.85 10.10 7.36
N SER A 105 7.03 10.15 7.97
CA SER A 105 7.49 9.18 8.95
C SER A 105 6.56 9.04 10.13
N ARG A 106 6.22 10.16 10.76
CA ARG A 106 5.28 10.16 11.88
C ARG A 106 3.91 9.62 11.47
N THR A 107 3.40 10.02 10.31
CA THR A 107 2.13 9.51 9.78
C THR A 107 2.19 8.01 9.51
N ALA A 108 3.30 7.48 8.98
CA ALA A 108 3.47 6.05 8.76
C ALA A 108 3.48 5.27 10.08
N LEU A 109 4.23 5.73 11.09
CA LEU A 109 4.29 5.10 12.41
C LEU A 109 2.93 5.09 13.11
N LEU A 110 2.19 6.20 13.07
CA LEU A 110 0.84 6.28 13.63
C LEU A 110 -0.13 5.30 12.97
N ARG A 111 -0.05 5.13 11.64
CA ARG A 111 -0.85 4.13 10.93
C ARG A 111 -0.47 2.70 11.28
N MET A 112 0.83 2.42 11.39
CA MET A 112 1.31 1.11 11.82
C MET A 112 0.86 0.78 13.24
N GLU A 113 0.81 1.78 14.13
CA GLU A 113 0.29 1.64 15.49
C GLU A 113 -1.22 1.37 15.50
N ALA A 114 -2.00 2.14 14.73
CA ALA A 114 -3.44 1.91 14.59
C ALA A 114 -3.76 0.49 14.07
N LEU A 115 -2.91 -0.02 13.18
CA LEU A 115 -3.02 -1.38 12.65
C LEU A 115 -2.39 -2.44 13.56
N CYS A 116 -1.90 -2.09 14.75
CA CYS A 116 -1.23 -3.01 15.68
C CYS A 116 -0.04 -3.76 15.06
N VAL A 117 0.63 -3.15 14.08
CA VAL A 117 1.88 -3.65 13.48
C VAL A 117 3.07 -3.30 14.38
N VAL A 118 2.99 -2.14 15.05
CA VAL A 118 4.00 -1.66 16.00
C VAL A 118 3.31 -1.20 17.28
N GLU A 119 4.06 -1.20 18.38
CA GLU A 119 3.59 -0.69 19.67
C GLU A 119 4.67 0.22 20.28
N PRO A 120 4.32 1.41 20.76
CA PRO A 120 5.27 2.26 21.47
C PRO A 120 5.63 1.63 22.82
N ILE A 121 6.93 1.32 23.00
CA ILE A 121 7.44 0.82 24.27
C ILE A 121 7.80 2.02 25.14
N PHE A 122 6.94 2.31 26.12
CA PHE A 122 7.27 3.26 27.18
C PHE A 122 8.07 2.51 28.24
N THR A 123 9.39 2.60 28.18
CA THR A 123 10.23 2.18 29.30
C THR A 123 9.88 3.06 30.50
N ARG A 124 9.05 2.56 31.41
CA ARG A 124 8.95 3.12 32.77
C ARG A 124 10.34 2.95 33.36
N SER A 125 11.13 4.02 33.34
CA SER A 125 12.35 4.11 34.12
C SER A 125 11.93 4.01 35.59
N GLY A 126 11.96 2.78 36.13
CA GLY A 126 11.71 2.52 37.54
C GLY A 126 12.72 3.31 38.37
N ARG A 127 12.20 4.19 39.21
CA ARG A 127 12.84 4.63 40.44
C ARG A 127 12.21 3.84 41.58
#